data_AF-A0A7S2ZP84-F1
#
_entry.id   AF-A0A7S2ZP84-F1
#
_cell.length_a   1.000
_cell.length_b   1.000
_cell.length_c   1.000
_cell.angle_alpha   90.00
_cell.angle_beta   90.00
_cell.angle_gamma   90.00
#
_symmetry.space_group_name_H-M   'P 1'
#
loop_
_entity.id
_entity.type
_entity.pdbx_description
1 polymer ?
#
loop_
_entity_poly.entity_id
_entity_poly.type
_entity_poly.pdbx_seq_one_letter_code
_entity_poly.pdbx_strand_id
1 'polypeptide(L)'
;MKIMDDNVDFDSLSGSTEDSIVTFEDPTEADENQMAIDVPDNCANSMTSTEFVQSIPSLTKHHGDITWEDYQNGVDMQGIDLAMLGFSCRDTYRMHNAQSVYLPGLCMDHPRLSWFTPSDAEFFSFNYSTRRVSCSIGHTQLRHLVVSTSQHDVYAMCKNSIMHWNASRRKESSVLNMSSPEVTSRGLRHMTVTTIAAIENLVMAGGLHGEVVVKDLNRNSIVFADHISTRSDPITNAIDCHWSPQGQLVMMTSNNDGKIRMFDTESFSVFNTIRMGFAVNHATRQPNGGKLLCVAGDHEDGRLVDVDTGKPEVILRGHIRNMFATAWHPDGSIIATGNEDNTCRWVSNVSSELGVSLRCSVC
;
A
#
# COMPACT_ATOMS: atom_id res chain seq x y z
N MET A 1 -16.57 -19.83 -42.53
CA MET A 1 -16.76 -19.37 -43.93
C MET A 1 -16.68 -17.85 -43.86
N LYS A 2 -15.53 -17.17 -43.99
CA LYS A 2 -14.52 -17.07 -45.06
C LYS A 2 -13.26 -16.48 -44.36
N ILE A 3 -12.13 -17.19 -44.19
CA ILE A 3 -10.91 -17.27 -45.03
C ILE A 3 -10.42 -15.93 -45.63
N MET A 4 -9.22 -15.52 -45.19
CA MET A 4 -8.13 -14.75 -45.83
C MET A 4 -7.07 -14.58 -44.72
N ASP A 5 -6.06 -15.44 -44.56
CA ASP A 5 -4.83 -15.64 -45.37
C ASP A 5 -4.19 -14.33 -45.83
N ASP A 6 -3.07 -13.96 -45.19
CA ASP A 6 -1.91 -13.37 -45.85
C ASP A 6 -0.64 -13.70 -45.05
N ASN A 7 0.21 -14.51 -45.69
CA ASN A 7 1.58 -14.86 -45.31
C ASN A 7 2.49 -13.63 -45.49
N VAL A 8 3.44 -13.42 -44.57
CA VAL A 8 4.65 -12.65 -44.87
C VAL A 8 5.88 -13.41 -44.34
N ASP A 9 6.84 -13.56 -45.25
CA ASP A 9 8.03 -14.40 -45.21
C ASP A 9 9.05 -14.07 -44.10
N PHE A 10 9.66 -15.15 -43.61
CA PHE A 10 10.95 -15.17 -42.94
C PHE A 10 12.05 -15.14 -44.00
N ASP A 11 12.99 -14.19 -43.92
CA ASP A 11 14.39 -14.51 -44.22
C ASP A 11 15.41 -13.48 -43.71
N SER A 12 16.44 -14.02 -43.08
CA SER A 12 17.81 -13.53 -42.94
C SER A 12 18.06 -12.17 -42.27
N LEU A 13 18.72 -12.20 -41.11
CA LEU A 13 19.85 -11.33 -40.78
C LEU A 13 20.64 -11.95 -39.62
N SER A 14 21.69 -12.68 -39.99
CA SER A 14 22.79 -13.11 -39.14
C SER A 14 23.60 -11.89 -38.68
N GLY A 15 23.67 -11.68 -37.37
CA GLY A 15 24.56 -10.69 -36.75
C GLY A 15 25.13 -11.25 -35.45
N SER A 16 26.45 -11.41 -35.45
CA SER A 16 27.29 -11.99 -34.40
C SER A 16 27.12 -11.35 -33.01
N THR A 17 26.86 -12.16 -32.00
CA THR A 17 27.04 -11.82 -30.58
C THR A 17 28.48 -12.15 -30.18
N GLU A 18 29.28 -11.12 -29.89
CA GLU A 18 30.50 -11.29 -29.09
C GLU A 18 30.14 -11.21 -27.61
N ASP A 19 30.35 -12.33 -26.93
CA ASP A 19 30.25 -12.49 -25.48
C ASP A 19 31.29 -11.61 -24.78
N SER A 20 30.84 -10.71 -23.91
CA SER A 20 31.69 -10.13 -22.86
C SER A 20 31.16 -10.58 -21.50
N ILE A 21 31.72 -11.68 -21.03
CA ILE A 21 31.57 -12.19 -19.67
C ILE A 21 32.30 -11.21 -18.74
N VAL A 22 31.56 -10.44 -17.94
CA VAL A 22 32.11 -9.71 -16.81
C VAL A 22 31.85 -10.52 -15.55
N THR A 23 32.87 -11.24 -15.10
CA THR A 23 32.93 -11.83 -13.76
C THR A 23 33.06 -10.72 -12.73
N PHE A 24 32.16 -10.66 -11.76
CA PHE A 24 32.38 -9.85 -10.55
C PHE A 24 32.92 -10.75 -9.45
N GLU A 25 34.14 -10.41 -9.01
CA GLU A 25 34.76 -10.92 -7.78
C GLU A 25 34.05 -10.32 -6.55
N ASP A 26 33.82 -11.16 -5.54
CA ASP A 26 33.40 -10.75 -4.19
C ASP A 26 34.50 -9.87 -3.54
N PRO A 27 34.16 -8.72 -2.92
CA PRO A 27 35.01 -8.14 -1.91
C PRO A 27 34.56 -8.64 -0.53
N THR A 28 35.40 -9.52 0.01
CA THR A 28 35.51 -9.87 1.42
C THR A 28 35.73 -8.64 2.31
N GLU A 29 35.28 -8.78 3.56
CA GLU A 29 35.57 -7.99 4.77
C GLU A 29 36.79 -7.06 4.70
N ALA A 30 36.59 -5.76 5.01
CA ALA A 30 37.54 -4.96 5.78
C ALA A 30 36.92 -3.66 6.35
N ASP A 31 36.99 -3.59 7.67
CA ASP A 31 37.30 -2.45 8.55
C ASP A 31 36.41 -1.21 8.68
N GLU A 32 35.85 -1.15 9.89
CA GLU A 32 35.51 0.01 10.70
C GLU A 32 36.63 1.06 10.71
N ASN A 33 36.36 2.27 10.20
CA ASN A 33 36.88 3.51 10.80
C ASN A 33 36.11 4.76 10.33
N GLN A 34 35.27 5.25 11.24
CA GLN A 34 35.12 6.64 11.66
C GLN A 34 35.47 7.77 10.67
N MET A 35 34.43 8.43 10.13
CA MET A 35 34.47 9.88 9.89
C MET A 35 33.20 10.50 10.50
N ALA A 36 33.41 11.16 11.63
CA ALA A 36 32.43 12.01 12.28
C ALA A 36 32.18 13.26 11.42
N ILE A 37 30.91 13.58 11.19
CA ILE A 37 30.48 14.90 10.75
C ILE A 37 29.78 15.52 11.96
N ASP A 38 30.43 16.53 12.54
CA ASP A 38 29.90 17.32 13.66
C ASP A 38 28.57 18.00 13.26
N VAL A 39 27.49 17.63 13.95
CA VAL A 39 26.23 18.35 13.94
C VAL A 39 26.15 19.13 15.27
N PRO A 40 26.01 20.46 15.26
CA PRO A 40 26.11 21.25 16.48
C PRO A 40 24.92 20.99 17.43
N ASP A 41 25.27 20.69 18.68
CA ASP A 41 24.40 20.69 19.85
C ASP A 41 23.83 22.09 20.09
N ASN A 42 22.58 22.32 19.68
CA ASN A 42 21.67 23.21 20.40
C ASN A 42 20.25 23.14 19.82
N CYS A 43 19.39 22.37 20.48
CA CYS A 43 18.10 22.85 20.97
C CYS A 43 17.42 21.73 21.76
N ALA A 44 18.01 21.43 22.92
CA ALA A 44 17.28 20.82 24.01
C ALA A 44 16.22 21.83 24.49
N ASN A 45 15.00 21.68 23.98
CA ASN A 45 13.79 22.04 24.72
C ASN A 45 12.73 20.99 24.38
N SER A 46 12.85 19.87 25.08
CA SER A 46 11.81 18.87 25.18
C SER A 46 10.57 19.50 25.80
N MET A 47 9.54 19.75 24.99
CA MET A 47 8.18 19.73 25.53
C MET A 47 7.75 18.28 25.59
N THR A 48 7.71 17.75 26.81
CA THR A 48 7.14 16.44 27.10
C THR A 48 5.67 16.43 26.68
N SER A 49 5.25 15.33 26.08
CA SER A 49 3.92 15.10 25.50
C SER A 49 2.77 15.00 26.53
N THR A 50 2.91 15.62 27.70
CA THR A 50 2.02 15.39 28.85
C THR A 50 1.37 16.65 29.43
N GLU A 51 1.65 17.85 28.92
CA GLU A 51 1.07 19.10 29.48
C GLU A 51 0.14 19.90 28.57
N PHE A 52 -0.22 19.40 27.38
CA PHE A 52 -1.19 20.06 26.49
C PHE A 52 -2.59 19.44 26.51
N VAL A 53 -2.95 18.77 27.62
CA VAL A 53 -4.30 18.23 27.85
C VAL A 53 -5.06 19.14 28.82
N GLN A 54 -5.26 20.41 28.46
CA GLN A 54 -6.32 21.21 29.05
C GLN A 54 -7.03 22.02 27.97
N SER A 55 -8.34 21.78 27.88
CA SER A 55 -9.34 22.44 27.05
C SER A 55 -9.19 22.31 25.52
N ILE A 56 -9.71 21.21 24.97
CA ILE A 56 -10.27 21.25 23.61
C ILE A 56 -11.79 21.15 23.78
N PRO A 57 -12.59 22.17 23.40
CA PRO A 57 -14.04 22.07 23.36
C PRO A 57 -14.43 20.93 22.44
N SER A 58 -15.46 20.18 22.81
CA SER A 58 -16.06 19.13 21.99
C SER A 58 -16.37 19.66 20.58
N LEU A 59 -15.49 19.42 19.61
CA LEU A 59 -15.75 19.74 18.22
C LEU A 59 -16.84 18.80 17.74
N THR A 60 -18.01 19.42 17.58
CA THR A 60 -19.25 18.88 17.10
C THR A 60 -19.05 18.07 15.83
N LYS A 61 -19.70 16.89 15.77
CA LYS A 61 -19.99 16.17 14.53
C LYS A 61 -20.59 17.17 13.51
N HIS A 62 -19.80 17.66 12.57
CA HIS A 62 -20.33 18.43 11.44
C HIS A 62 -21.14 17.47 10.58
N HIS A 63 -22.46 17.66 10.58
CA HIS A 63 -23.44 16.90 9.80
C HIS A 63 -23.86 17.64 8.51
N GLY A 64 -23.04 18.56 7.97
CA GLY A 64 -23.36 19.40 6.82
C GLY A 64 -22.17 19.72 5.89
N ASP A 65 -22.46 20.35 4.74
CA ASP A 65 -21.45 20.85 3.79
C ASP A 65 -20.54 21.87 4.49
N ILE A 66 -19.23 21.75 4.27
CA ILE A 66 -18.23 22.67 4.82
C ILE A 66 -18.23 23.94 3.98
N THR A 67 -18.52 25.05 4.63
CA THR A 67 -18.58 26.36 4.02
C THR A 67 -17.19 26.95 3.84
N TRP A 68 -17.10 28.03 3.05
CA TRP A 68 -15.86 28.80 2.95
C TRP A 68 -15.41 29.38 4.31
N GLU A 69 -16.36 29.76 5.16
CA GLU A 69 -16.09 30.27 6.51
C GLU A 69 -15.49 29.18 7.41
N ASP A 70 -16.00 27.95 7.34
CA ASP A 70 -15.42 26.80 8.05
C ASP A 70 -13.97 26.54 7.63
N TYR A 71 -13.68 26.63 6.32
CA TYR A 71 -12.31 26.49 5.81
C TYR A 71 -11.39 27.59 6.30
N GLN A 72 -11.86 28.85 6.31
CA GLN A 72 -11.10 29.97 6.88
C GLN A 72 -10.84 29.78 8.39
N ASN A 73 -11.72 29.06 9.09
CA ASN A 73 -11.58 28.70 10.50
C ASN A 73 -10.72 27.44 10.73
N GLY A 74 -10.04 26.92 9.70
CA GLY A 74 -9.09 25.81 9.82
C GLY A 74 -9.71 24.42 9.65
N VAL A 75 -11.02 24.33 9.34
CA VAL A 75 -11.64 23.05 9.01
C VAL A 75 -11.16 22.59 7.64
N ASP A 76 -10.78 21.32 7.55
CA ASP A 76 -10.30 20.73 6.32
C ASP A 76 -11.33 20.82 5.17
N MET A 77 -10.90 21.24 3.98
CA MET A 77 -11.78 21.36 2.80
C MET A 77 -12.28 20.02 2.23
N GLN A 78 -12.07 18.88 2.89
CA GLN A 78 -12.74 17.61 2.60
C GLN A 78 -13.43 17.03 3.85
N GLY A 79 -13.41 17.76 4.97
CA GLY A 79 -13.96 17.34 6.25
C GLY A 79 -13.15 16.26 6.95
N ILE A 80 -11.87 16.11 6.55
CA ILE A 80 -10.94 15.21 7.22
C ILE A 80 -10.61 15.80 8.60
N ASP A 81 -10.80 15.00 9.64
CA ASP A 81 -10.38 15.37 10.98
C ASP A 81 -8.86 15.21 11.11
N LEU A 82 -8.13 16.26 10.70
CA LEU A 82 -6.67 16.28 10.74
C LEU A 82 -6.11 16.25 12.17
N ALA A 83 -6.91 16.63 13.17
CA ALA A 83 -6.51 16.55 14.56
C ALA A 83 -6.36 15.09 15.02
N MET A 84 -7.14 14.15 14.48
CA MET A 84 -6.92 12.71 14.71
C MET A 84 -5.56 12.22 14.22
N LEU A 85 -4.96 12.92 13.24
CA LEU A 85 -3.65 12.62 12.70
C LEU A 85 -2.52 13.42 13.39
N GLY A 86 -2.85 14.22 14.41
CA GLY A 86 -1.87 15.07 15.11
C GLY A 86 -1.51 16.36 14.37
N PHE A 87 -2.28 16.78 13.36
CA PHE A 87 -2.04 18.00 12.59
C PHE A 87 -3.10 19.06 12.85
N SER A 88 -2.68 20.33 12.89
CA SER A 88 -3.57 21.46 13.13
C SER A 88 -4.34 21.91 11.89
N CYS A 89 -3.80 21.70 10.68
CA CYS A 89 -4.43 22.07 9.43
C CYS A 89 -3.86 21.29 8.25
N ARG A 90 -4.50 21.41 7.08
CA ARG A 90 -4.08 20.70 5.86
C ARG A 90 -2.68 21.10 5.40
N ASP A 91 -2.31 22.36 5.60
CA ASP A 91 -1.01 22.86 5.15
C ASP A 91 0.12 22.31 6.00
N THR A 92 -0.05 22.21 7.32
CA THR A 92 0.95 21.57 8.20
C THR A 92 1.08 20.08 7.89
N TYR A 93 -0.03 19.39 7.61
CA TYR A 93 0.00 17.99 7.14
C TYR A 93 0.75 17.84 5.80
N ARG A 94 0.48 18.71 4.83
CA ARG A 94 1.17 18.70 3.52
C ARG A 94 2.66 19.01 3.64
N MET A 95 3.02 20.00 4.45
CA MET A 95 4.43 20.36 4.68
C MET A 95 5.18 19.22 5.36
N HIS A 96 4.57 18.59 6.37
CA HIS A 96 5.14 17.41 7.01
C HIS A 96 5.40 16.30 6.00
N ASN A 97 4.40 15.96 5.18
CA ASN A 97 4.53 14.94 4.14
C ASN A 97 5.55 15.31 3.06
N ALA A 98 5.63 16.58 2.66
CA ALA A 98 6.63 17.03 1.68
C ALA A 98 8.07 16.94 2.23
N GLN A 99 8.25 16.99 3.55
CA GLN A 99 9.55 16.85 4.22
C GLN A 99 9.91 15.40 4.53
N SER A 100 8.92 14.56 4.86
CA SER A 100 9.12 13.13 5.15
C SER A 100 9.27 12.29 3.88
N VAL A 101 8.64 12.67 2.77
CA VAL A 101 8.95 12.13 1.45
C VAL A 101 10.19 12.86 0.93
N TYR A 102 11.38 12.42 1.36
CA TYR A 102 12.63 12.80 0.71
C TYR A 102 12.57 12.32 -0.75
N LEU A 103 12.23 13.21 -1.69
CA LEU A 103 12.17 12.95 -3.13
C LEU A 103 13.42 13.52 -3.80
N PRO A 104 14.58 12.85 -3.76
CA PRO A 104 15.66 13.19 -4.66
C PRO A 104 15.23 12.74 -6.06
N GLY A 105 14.62 13.64 -6.84
CA GLY A 105 14.28 13.34 -8.23
C GLY A 105 13.00 13.95 -8.79
N LEU A 106 12.20 14.71 -8.03
CA LEU A 106 11.14 15.54 -8.64
C LEU A 106 11.69 16.58 -9.66
N CYS A 107 13.01 16.75 -9.72
CA CYS A 107 13.75 17.51 -10.74
C CYS A 107 14.45 16.62 -11.79
N MET A 108 13.94 15.43 -12.10
CA MET A 108 14.32 14.81 -13.36
C MET A 108 13.53 15.49 -14.47
N ASP A 109 14.23 16.23 -15.34
CA ASP A 109 13.71 16.74 -16.59
C ASP A 109 13.18 15.55 -17.42
N HIS A 110 11.91 15.21 -17.26
CA HIS A 110 11.21 14.44 -18.27
C HIS A 110 11.32 15.26 -19.57
N PRO A 111 11.64 14.67 -20.74
CA PRO A 111 11.60 15.39 -22.00
C PRO A 111 10.23 16.04 -22.07
N ARG A 112 10.22 17.37 -21.97
CA ARG A 112 9.03 18.16 -21.68
C ARG A 112 7.91 17.68 -22.59
N LEU A 113 6.93 16.97 -22.04
CA LEU A 113 5.60 17.05 -22.61
C LEU A 113 5.31 18.54 -22.57
N SER A 114 5.29 19.18 -23.73
CA SER A 114 5.01 20.60 -23.84
C SER A 114 3.58 20.77 -23.35
N TRP A 115 3.43 21.08 -22.07
CA TRP A 115 2.14 21.36 -21.47
C TRP A 115 1.67 22.66 -22.10
N PHE A 116 0.84 22.54 -23.12
CA PHE A 116 0.07 23.66 -23.62
C PHE A 116 -1.07 23.86 -22.64
N THR A 117 -0.87 24.75 -21.68
CA THR A 117 -1.93 25.26 -20.82
C THR A 117 -2.29 26.66 -21.35
N PRO A 118 -3.31 26.79 -22.22
CA PRO A 118 -3.87 28.09 -22.58
C PRO A 118 -4.11 28.94 -21.33
N SER A 119 -3.49 30.11 -21.28
CA SER A 119 -3.60 31.05 -20.15
C SER A 119 -5.01 31.58 -19.94
N ASP A 120 -5.88 31.43 -20.95
CA ASP A 120 -7.16 32.13 -21.04
C ASP A 120 -8.36 31.16 -21.08
N ALA A 121 -8.12 29.85 -20.97
CA ALA A 121 -9.21 28.87 -21.02
C ALA A 121 -9.62 28.45 -19.61
N GLU A 122 -10.89 28.69 -19.28
CA GLU A 122 -11.56 28.01 -18.16
C GLU A 122 -11.70 26.52 -18.49
N PHE A 123 -10.63 25.74 -18.28
CA PHE A 123 -10.66 24.29 -18.50
C PHE A 123 -11.61 23.57 -17.55
N PHE A 124 -11.74 24.10 -16.34
CA PHE A 124 -12.60 23.56 -15.30
C PHE A 124 -13.32 24.72 -14.63
N SER A 125 -14.63 24.86 -14.86
CA SER A 125 -15.48 25.67 -14.01
C SER A 125 -15.99 24.79 -12.87
N PHE A 126 -15.72 25.19 -11.64
CA PHE A 126 -16.26 24.51 -10.47
C PHE A 126 -17.78 24.68 -10.49
N ASN A 127 -18.49 23.61 -10.82
CA ASN A 127 -19.94 23.65 -10.96
C ASN A 127 -20.61 23.49 -9.59
N TYR A 128 -20.37 22.36 -8.93
CA TYR A 128 -20.83 22.07 -7.57
C TYR A 128 -20.13 20.80 -7.08
N SER A 129 -19.70 20.78 -5.81
CA SER A 129 -19.22 19.57 -5.14
C SER A 129 -20.16 19.28 -3.97
N THR A 130 -20.81 18.12 -3.99
CA THR A 130 -21.67 17.68 -2.88
C THR A 130 -20.82 16.92 -1.86
N ARG A 131 -20.84 17.36 -0.60
CA ARG A 131 -20.20 16.64 0.51
C ARG A 131 -21.22 15.91 1.36
N ARG A 132 -22.36 15.51 0.78
CA ARG A 132 -23.38 14.66 1.43
C ARG A 132 -22.77 13.42 2.09
N VAL A 133 -21.62 12.97 1.60
CA VAL A 133 -20.78 11.94 2.23
C VAL A 133 -19.45 12.60 2.61
N SER A 134 -19.14 12.65 3.91
CA SER A 134 -17.84 13.12 4.38
C SER A 134 -16.77 12.04 4.14
N CYS A 135 -15.63 12.44 3.60
CA CYS A 135 -14.46 11.58 3.59
C CYS A 135 -13.98 11.45 5.03
N SER A 136 -13.93 10.23 5.54
CA SER A 136 -13.54 9.96 6.92
C SER A 136 -12.16 9.34 7.05
N ILE A 137 -11.47 9.17 5.92
CA ILE A 137 -10.17 8.52 5.85
C ILE A 137 -9.14 9.60 5.55
N GLY A 138 -8.34 9.94 6.55
CA GLY A 138 -7.39 11.05 6.49
C GLY A 138 -5.96 10.67 6.08
N HIS A 139 -5.68 9.39 5.81
CA HIS A 139 -4.32 8.91 5.58
C HIS A 139 -3.94 8.82 4.09
N THR A 140 -2.66 9.00 3.78
CA THR A 140 -2.13 8.98 2.40
C THR A 140 -1.63 7.60 1.94
N GLN A 141 -1.39 6.66 2.86
CA GLN A 141 -1.04 5.28 2.53
C GLN A 141 -2.24 4.38 2.82
N LEU A 142 -3.18 4.35 1.88
CA LEU A 142 -4.37 3.51 1.94
C LEU A 142 -4.33 2.48 0.82
N ARG A 143 -4.62 1.22 1.16
CA ARG A 143 -4.71 0.12 0.18
C ARG A 143 -5.93 -0.72 0.49
N HIS A 144 -6.54 -1.30 -0.53
CA HIS A 144 -7.62 -2.29 -0.39
C HIS A 144 -8.67 -1.92 0.67
N LEU A 145 -9.40 -0.82 0.45
CA LEU A 145 -10.45 -0.35 1.38
C LEU A 145 -11.85 -0.89 1.07
N VAL A 146 -11.97 -1.67 0.00
CA VAL A 146 -13.19 -2.33 -0.45
C VAL A 146 -12.82 -3.73 -0.91
N VAL A 147 -13.56 -4.73 -0.45
CA VAL A 147 -13.35 -6.15 -0.75
C VAL A 147 -14.70 -6.80 -1.01
N SER A 148 -14.80 -7.68 -2.00
CA SER A 148 -15.96 -8.56 -2.13
C SER A 148 -15.54 -10.01 -1.89
N THR A 149 -16.37 -10.75 -1.14
CA THR A 149 -16.18 -12.20 -0.95
C THR A 149 -17.14 -13.00 -1.82
N SER A 150 -18.22 -12.38 -2.29
CA SER A 150 -19.19 -12.97 -3.20
C SER A 150 -19.78 -11.90 -4.12
N GLN A 151 -20.55 -12.32 -5.12
CA GLN A 151 -21.36 -11.42 -5.96
C GLN A 151 -22.38 -10.57 -5.19
N HIS A 152 -22.64 -10.91 -3.92
CA HIS A 152 -23.63 -10.23 -3.08
C HIS A 152 -23.03 -9.51 -1.89
N ASP A 153 -21.81 -9.87 -1.48
CA ASP A 153 -21.22 -9.42 -0.23
C ASP A 153 -20.03 -8.52 -0.48
N VAL A 154 -20.15 -7.26 -0.05
CA VAL A 154 -19.11 -6.24 -0.16
C VAL A 154 -18.79 -5.71 1.23
N TYR A 155 -17.52 -5.62 1.54
CA TYR A 155 -16.96 -5.05 2.76
C TYR A 155 -16.24 -3.77 2.40
N ALA A 156 -16.52 -2.68 3.10
CA ALA A 156 -15.90 -1.40 2.83
C ALA A 156 -15.62 -0.64 4.13
N MET A 157 -14.54 0.15 4.11
CA MET A 157 -14.22 1.04 5.23
C MET A 157 -15.12 2.27 5.27
N CYS A 158 -15.66 2.55 6.46
CA CYS A 158 -16.40 3.78 6.75
C CYS A 158 -16.07 4.27 8.16
N LYS A 159 -15.59 5.51 8.27
CA LYS A 159 -15.15 6.19 9.52
C LYS A 159 -13.97 5.52 10.21
N ASN A 160 -14.23 4.42 10.91
CA ASN A 160 -13.19 3.55 11.47
C ASN A 160 -13.77 2.14 11.71
N SER A 161 -14.64 1.73 10.80
CA SER A 161 -15.36 0.47 10.89
C SER A 161 -15.46 -0.17 9.52
N ILE A 162 -15.38 -1.48 9.50
CA ILE A 162 -15.68 -2.28 8.31
C ILE A 162 -17.19 -2.47 8.29
N MET A 163 -17.79 -1.98 7.22
CA MET A 163 -19.21 -2.12 6.92
C MET A 163 -19.37 -3.23 5.90
N HIS A 164 -20.39 -4.07 6.09
CA HIS A 164 -20.82 -5.09 5.16
C HIS A 164 -22.12 -4.66 4.50
N TRP A 165 -22.14 -4.69 3.17
CA TRP A 165 -23.31 -4.49 2.35
C TRP A 165 -23.65 -5.80 1.64
N ASN A 166 -24.88 -6.27 1.85
CA ASN A 166 -25.43 -7.37 1.08
C ASN A 166 -26.38 -6.86 0.00
N ALA A 167 -25.98 -6.99 -1.27
CA ALA A 167 -26.73 -6.47 -2.41
C ALA A 167 -28.08 -7.17 -2.61
N SER A 168 -28.18 -8.47 -2.32
CA SER A 168 -29.42 -9.24 -2.47
C SER A 168 -30.49 -8.83 -1.46
N ARG A 169 -30.06 -8.55 -0.22
CA ARG A 169 -30.94 -8.14 0.90
C ARG A 169 -31.08 -6.62 1.02
N ARG A 170 -30.25 -5.86 0.29
CA ARG A 170 -30.11 -4.39 0.40
C ARG A 170 -29.95 -3.94 1.84
N LYS A 171 -29.10 -4.66 2.58
CA LYS A 171 -28.90 -4.46 4.01
C LYS A 171 -27.44 -4.12 4.27
N GLU A 172 -27.25 -3.07 5.05
CA GLU A 172 -25.97 -2.68 5.62
C GLU A 172 -25.85 -3.19 7.06
N SER A 173 -24.64 -3.59 7.46
CA SER A 173 -24.32 -3.91 8.84
C SER A 173 -22.86 -3.55 9.16
N SER A 174 -22.58 -3.12 10.39
CA SER A 174 -21.21 -2.93 10.86
C SER A 174 -20.68 -4.26 11.36
N VAL A 175 -19.58 -4.75 10.78
CA VAL A 175 -19.01 -6.06 11.14
C VAL A 175 -17.84 -5.95 12.09
N LEU A 176 -17.00 -4.91 11.95
CA LEU A 176 -15.85 -4.67 12.82
C LEU A 176 -15.68 -3.18 13.08
N ASN A 177 -15.71 -2.78 14.34
CA ASN A 177 -15.48 -1.41 14.77
C ASN A 177 -14.18 -1.34 15.59
N MET A 178 -13.21 -0.58 15.12
CA MET A 178 -11.88 -0.49 15.75
C MET A 178 -11.92 0.25 17.09
N SER A 179 -12.95 1.06 17.34
CA SER A 179 -13.18 1.73 18.62
C SER A 179 -14.01 0.90 19.60
N SER A 180 -14.33 -0.36 19.27
CA SER A 180 -15.11 -1.22 20.16
C SER A 180 -14.33 -1.61 21.43
N PRO A 181 -15.02 -1.88 22.56
CA PRO A 181 -14.39 -2.38 23.78
C PRO A 181 -13.57 -3.66 23.56
N GLU A 182 -14.02 -4.52 22.63
CA GLU A 182 -13.35 -5.78 22.32
C GLU A 182 -11.97 -5.58 21.67
N VAL A 183 -11.82 -4.57 20.81
CA VAL A 183 -10.53 -4.20 20.20
C VAL A 183 -9.67 -3.41 21.19
N THR A 184 -10.25 -2.42 21.85
CA THR A 184 -9.50 -1.52 22.76
C THR A 184 -9.02 -2.21 24.04
N SER A 185 -9.73 -3.23 24.53
CA SER A 185 -9.29 -4.06 25.67
C SER A 185 -8.06 -4.92 25.37
N ARG A 186 -7.77 -5.16 24.08
CA ARG A 186 -6.57 -5.86 23.61
C ARG A 186 -5.37 -4.94 23.37
N GLY A 187 -5.46 -3.68 23.80
CA GLY A 187 -4.35 -2.72 23.75
C GLY A 187 -4.28 -1.89 22.46
N LEU A 188 -5.17 -2.11 21.48
CA LEU A 188 -5.20 -1.37 20.22
C LEU A 188 -6.11 -0.13 20.35
N ARG A 189 -5.69 0.84 21.16
CA ARG A 189 -6.42 2.09 21.35
C ARG A 189 -6.04 3.06 20.23
N HIS A 190 -7.04 3.58 19.50
CA HIS A 190 -6.87 4.54 18.40
C HIS A 190 -6.28 3.96 17.10
N MET A 191 -6.52 2.68 16.83
CA MET A 191 -6.16 2.08 15.54
C MET A 191 -6.83 2.83 14.39
N THR A 192 -6.01 3.36 13.47
CA THR A 192 -6.46 3.96 12.20
C THR A 192 -6.24 2.95 11.08
N VAL A 193 -7.32 2.54 10.42
CA VAL A 193 -7.24 1.48 9.40
C VAL A 193 -6.58 1.98 8.13
N THR A 194 -5.60 1.21 7.64
CA THR A 194 -4.86 1.47 6.40
C THR A 194 -5.22 0.49 5.27
N THR A 195 -5.60 -0.73 5.65
CA THR A 195 -5.97 -1.81 4.72
C THR A 195 -7.00 -2.74 5.33
N ILE A 196 -7.85 -3.33 4.50
CA ILE A 196 -8.75 -4.41 4.91
C ILE A 196 -8.59 -5.63 4.01
N ALA A 197 -8.94 -6.79 4.55
CA ALA A 197 -9.10 -8.02 3.79
C ALA A 197 -10.32 -8.78 4.32
N ALA A 198 -10.98 -9.53 3.46
CA ALA A 198 -12.09 -10.39 3.84
C ALA A 198 -12.02 -11.68 3.02
N ILE A 199 -12.13 -12.81 3.71
CA ILE A 199 -12.13 -14.14 3.08
C ILE A 199 -12.96 -15.07 3.95
N GLU A 200 -13.87 -15.82 3.32
CA GLU A 200 -14.82 -16.68 4.02
C GLU A 200 -15.57 -15.96 5.16
N ASN A 201 -15.37 -16.40 6.40
CA ASN A 201 -15.91 -15.84 7.64
C ASN A 201 -14.92 -14.92 8.36
N LEU A 202 -13.74 -14.64 7.80
CA LEU A 202 -12.76 -13.77 8.42
C LEU A 202 -12.80 -12.37 7.79
N VAL A 203 -12.78 -11.37 8.65
CA VAL A 203 -12.60 -9.96 8.28
C VAL A 203 -11.38 -9.43 9.03
N MET A 204 -10.49 -8.79 8.29
CA MET A 204 -9.18 -8.37 8.75
C MET A 204 -8.98 -6.89 8.49
N ALA A 205 -8.25 -6.22 9.39
CA ALA A 205 -7.82 -4.84 9.22
C ALA A 205 -6.37 -4.67 9.65
N GLY A 206 -5.62 -3.92 8.85
CA GLY A 206 -4.29 -3.42 9.19
C GLY A 206 -4.36 -1.98 9.65
N GLY A 207 -3.49 -1.61 10.58
CA GLY A 207 -3.45 -0.28 11.18
C GLY A 207 -2.17 0.50 10.87
N LEU A 208 -2.27 1.81 11.08
CA LEU A 208 -1.21 2.79 10.90
C LEU A 208 0.01 2.55 11.81
N HIS A 209 -0.20 2.00 13.00
CA HIS A 209 0.87 1.72 13.97
C HIS A 209 1.23 0.23 13.99
N GLY A 210 1.12 -0.44 12.85
CA GLY A 210 1.51 -1.84 12.70
C GLY A 210 0.56 -2.81 13.40
N GLU A 211 -0.66 -2.37 13.69
CA GLU A 211 -1.69 -3.22 14.23
C GLU A 211 -2.25 -4.16 13.15
N VAL A 212 -2.72 -5.32 13.58
CA VAL A 212 -3.59 -6.19 12.81
C VAL A 212 -4.72 -6.67 13.71
N VAL A 213 -5.95 -6.62 13.19
CA VAL A 213 -7.14 -7.16 13.86
C VAL A 213 -7.85 -8.11 12.93
N VAL A 214 -8.22 -9.28 13.44
CA VAL A 214 -9.01 -10.29 12.73
C VAL A 214 -10.23 -10.67 13.54
N LYS A 215 -11.39 -10.61 12.89
CA LYS A 215 -12.67 -11.02 13.44
C LYS A 215 -13.21 -12.22 12.69
N ASP A 216 -13.66 -13.22 13.44
CA ASP A 216 -14.47 -14.32 12.90
C ASP A 216 -15.95 -13.91 12.94
N LEU A 217 -16.57 -13.84 11.76
CA LEU A 217 -17.98 -13.49 11.58
C LEU A 217 -18.94 -14.58 12.05
N ASN A 218 -18.55 -15.85 12.02
CA ASN A 218 -19.38 -16.95 12.50
C ASN A 218 -19.46 -16.95 14.03
N ARG A 219 -18.32 -16.72 14.68
CA ARG A 219 -18.24 -16.60 16.15
C ARG A 219 -18.65 -15.21 16.65
N ASN A 220 -18.64 -14.22 15.75
CA ASN A 220 -18.83 -12.80 16.05
C ASN A 220 -17.87 -12.29 17.13
N SER A 221 -16.61 -12.71 17.07
CA SER A 221 -15.57 -12.37 18.06
C SER A 221 -14.23 -12.07 17.41
N ILE A 222 -13.45 -11.19 18.04
CA ILE A 222 -12.05 -10.94 17.67
C ILE A 222 -11.22 -12.18 18.02
N VAL A 223 -10.66 -12.81 16.99
CA VAL A 223 -9.81 -13.99 17.10
C VAL A 223 -8.32 -13.65 17.16
N PHE A 224 -7.93 -12.50 16.59
CA PHE A 224 -6.57 -11.98 16.67
C PHE A 224 -6.58 -10.45 16.73
N ALA A 225 -5.73 -9.88 17.58
CA ALA A 225 -5.48 -8.46 17.62
C ALA A 225 -4.14 -8.21 18.31
N ASP A 226 -3.16 -7.69 17.56
CA ASP A 226 -1.82 -7.42 18.08
C ASP A 226 -1.08 -6.38 17.24
N HIS A 227 0.02 -5.85 17.79
CA HIS A 227 1.01 -5.07 17.06
C HIS A 227 2.05 -6.01 16.46
N ILE A 228 2.05 -6.16 15.13
CA ILE A 228 2.95 -7.08 14.44
C ILE A 228 4.33 -6.48 14.17
N SER A 229 4.50 -5.19 14.41
CA SER A 229 5.75 -4.46 14.18
C SER A 229 6.03 -3.47 15.31
N THR A 230 7.31 -3.33 15.65
CA THR A 230 7.82 -2.50 16.76
C THR A 230 8.77 -1.39 16.30
N ARG A 231 8.88 -1.16 14.98
CA ARG A 231 9.77 -0.13 14.41
C ARG A 231 9.14 1.26 14.55
N SER A 232 9.95 2.31 14.48
CA SER A 232 9.46 3.66 14.16
C SER A 232 8.80 3.64 12.77
N ASP A 233 7.54 4.07 12.70
CA ASP A 233 6.67 4.00 11.52
C ASP A 233 6.31 2.58 11.01
N PRO A 234 5.61 1.76 11.82
CA PRO A 234 5.40 0.33 11.60
C PRO A 234 4.18 -0.04 10.71
N ILE A 235 3.70 0.87 9.88
CA ILE A 235 2.45 0.78 9.11
C ILE A 235 2.23 -0.62 8.50
N THR A 236 1.03 -1.18 8.71
CA THR A 236 0.56 -2.35 7.96
C THR A 236 -0.02 -1.87 6.63
N ASN A 237 0.76 -1.95 5.55
CA ASN A 237 0.40 -1.38 4.25
C ASN A 237 -0.64 -2.21 3.49
N ALA A 238 -0.56 -3.54 3.56
CA ALA A 238 -1.49 -4.42 2.87
C ALA A 238 -1.69 -5.73 3.64
N ILE A 239 -2.90 -6.27 3.56
CA ILE A 239 -3.22 -7.64 3.97
C ILE A 239 -3.73 -8.38 2.73
N ASP A 240 -3.19 -9.55 2.49
CA ASP A 240 -3.64 -10.47 1.45
C ASP A 240 -3.86 -11.86 2.05
N CYS A 241 -4.72 -12.66 1.44
CA CYS A 241 -5.11 -13.98 1.94
C CYS A 241 -5.14 -14.98 0.80
N HIS A 242 -4.61 -16.18 1.03
CA HIS A 242 -4.62 -17.21 0.01
C HIS A 242 -4.67 -18.61 0.61
N TRP A 243 -5.13 -19.56 -0.19
CA TRP A 243 -5.07 -20.98 0.16
C TRP A 243 -3.70 -21.56 -0.20
N SER A 244 -3.10 -22.27 0.75
CA SER A 244 -1.97 -23.14 0.47
C SER A 244 -2.41 -24.30 -0.42
N PRO A 245 -1.51 -24.93 -1.18
CA PRO A 245 -1.83 -26.16 -1.93
C PRO A 245 -2.36 -27.29 -1.04
N GLN A 246 -2.07 -27.25 0.27
CA GLN A 246 -2.56 -28.19 1.28
C GLN A 246 -3.96 -27.84 1.82
N GLY A 247 -4.58 -26.74 1.35
CA GLY A 247 -5.90 -26.31 1.78
C GLY A 247 -5.92 -25.56 3.12
N GLN A 248 -4.78 -24.99 3.53
CA GLN A 248 -4.71 -24.12 4.72
C GLN A 248 -4.83 -22.67 4.28
N LEU A 249 -5.64 -21.88 4.98
CA LEU A 249 -5.74 -20.45 4.72
C LEU A 249 -4.55 -19.72 5.36
N VAL A 250 -3.82 -18.98 4.54
CA VAL A 250 -2.66 -18.18 4.95
C VAL A 250 -3.00 -16.71 4.83
N MET A 251 -2.75 -15.96 5.90
CA MET A 251 -2.81 -14.49 5.89
C MET A 251 -1.39 -13.96 5.69
N MET A 252 -1.23 -12.97 4.81
CA MET A 252 0.03 -12.30 4.55
C MET A 252 -0.11 -10.80 4.84
N THR A 253 0.87 -10.23 5.53
CA THR A 253 0.92 -8.78 5.79
C THR A 253 2.16 -8.17 5.16
N SER A 254 1.99 -7.03 4.50
CA SER A 254 3.06 -6.19 3.98
C SER A 254 3.23 -4.99 4.90
N ASN A 255 4.44 -4.75 5.39
CA ASN A 255 4.68 -3.73 6.41
C ASN A 255 5.81 -2.78 6.03
N ASN A 256 5.69 -1.56 6.54
CA ASN A 256 6.68 -0.48 6.38
C ASN A 256 7.98 -0.75 7.16
N ASP A 257 8.03 -1.80 7.99
CA ASP A 257 9.25 -2.30 8.63
C ASP A 257 10.12 -3.20 7.73
N GLY A 258 9.77 -3.27 6.44
CA GLY A 258 10.48 -4.02 5.43
C GLY A 258 10.27 -5.52 5.52
N LYS A 259 9.18 -5.97 6.14
CA LYS A 259 8.88 -7.40 6.28
C LYS A 259 7.54 -7.75 5.68
N ILE A 260 7.52 -8.95 5.12
CA ILE A 260 6.30 -9.66 4.75
C ILE A 260 6.15 -10.80 5.72
N ARG A 261 5.06 -10.84 6.47
CA ARG A 261 4.80 -11.89 7.47
C ARG A 261 3.70 -12.80 6.97
N MET A 262 3.88 -14.10 7.14
CA MET A 262 2.87 -15.10 6.85
C MET A 262 2.38 -15.74 8.13
N PHE A 263 1.07 -15.75 8.29
CA PHE A 263 0.37 -16.23 9.46
C PHE A 263 -0.46 -17.44 9.07
N ASP A 264 -0.42 -18.46 9.93
CA ASP A 264 -1.43 -19.50 9.94
C ASP A 264 -2.72 -18.90 10.49
N THR A 265 -3.84 -19.03 9.78
CA THR A 265 -5.12 -18.41 10.21
C THR A 265 -5.86 -19.21 11.29
N GLU A 266 -5.43 -20.43 11.61
CA GLU A 266 -5.97 -21.19 12.75
C GLU A 266 -5.38 -20.72 14.08
N SER A 267 -4.04 -20.61 14.15
CA SER A 267 -3.31 -20.21 15.36
C SER A 267 -2.95 -18.73 15.43
N PHE A 268 -2.99 -18.02 14.30
CA PHE A 268 -2.41 -16.68 14.11
C PHE A 268 -0.94 -16.56 14.49
N SER A 269 -0.21 -17.68 14.46
CA SER A 269 1.24 -17.70 14.62
C SER A 269 1.94 -17.35 13.31
N VAL A 270 3.01 -16.55 13.40
CA VAL A 270 3.88 -16.25 12.26
C VAL A 270 4.76 -17.47 11.99
N PHE A 271 4.57 -18.14 10.87
CA PHE A 271 5.41 -19.29 10.48
C PHE A 271 6.50 -18.93 9.48
N ASN A 272 6.34 -17.82 8.74
CA ASN A 272 7.38 -17.32 7.83
C ASN A 272 7.46 -15.79 7.85
N THR A 273 8.66 -15.26 7.62
CA THR A 273 8.91 -13.82 7.51
C THR A 273 9.98 -13.57 6.45
N ILE A 274 9.58 -12.92 5.36
CA ILE A 274 10.48 -12.48 4.30
C ILE A 274 10.94 -11.06 4.62
N ARG A 275 12.25 -10.82 4.59
CA ARG A 275 12.85 -9.52 4.88
C ARG A 275 13.31 -8.86 3.59
N MET A 276 12.87 -7.63 3.41
CA MET A 276 13.27 -6.74 2.33
C MET A 276 14.16 -5.63 2.92
N GLY A 277 15.09 -5.12 2.12
CA GLY A 277 15.95 -3.98 2.50
C GLY A 277 15.23 -2.62 2.45
N PHE A 278 13.92 -2.61 2.21
CA PHE A 278 13.10 -1.42 2.01
C PHE A 278 11.68 -1.66 2.56
N ALA A 279 10.94 -0.58 2.84
CA ALA A 279 9.55 -0.66 3.28
C ALA A 279 8.67 -1.37 2.23
N VAL A 280 7.87 -2.35 2.66
CA VAL A 280 7.02 -3.12 1.73
C VAL A 280 5.65 -2.47 1.62
N ASN A 281 5.34 -1.97 0.44
CA ASN A 281 4.08 -1.32 0.12
C ASN A 281 3.00 -2.34 -0.23
N HIS A 282 3.35 -3.37 -1.00
CA HIS A 282 2.39 -4.39 -1.42
C HIS A 282 3.12 -5.67 -1.82
N ALA A 283 2.53 -6.82 -1.52
CA ALA A 283 3.02 -8.11 -2.00
C ALA A 283 1.84 -8.97 -2.45
N THR A 284 1.98 -9.65 -3.59
CA THR A 284 0.95 -10.56 -4.12
C THR A 284 1.57 -11.88 -4.52
N ARG A 285 0.90 -12.97 -4.12
CA ARG A 285 1.35 -14.32 -4.44
C ARG A 285 0.90 -14.70 -5.84
N GLN A 286 1.75 -15.44 -6.55
CA GLN A 286 1.39 -16.08 -7.80
C GLN A 286 0.19 -17.01 -7.60
N PRO A 287 -0.85 -16.93 -8.44
CA PRO A 287 -2.05 -17.74 -8.31
C PRO A 287 -1.77 -19.23 -8.58
N ASN A 288 -2.78 -20.07 -8.34
CA ASN A 288 -2.76 -21.51 -8.64
C ASN A 288 -1.67 -22.30 -7.90
N GLY A 289 -1.32 -21.85 -6.69
CA GLY A 289 -0.31 -22.53 -5.87
C GLY A 289 1.13 -22.23 -6.29
N GLY A 290 1.35 -21.20 -7.11
CA GLY A 290 2.67 -20.74 -7.49
C GLY A 290 3.57 -20.43 -6.29
N LYS A 291 4.89 -20.52 -6.53
CA LYS A 291 5.92 -20.30 -5.51
C LYS A 291 6.41 -18.86 -5.43
N LEU A 292 6.00 -18.01 -6.37
CA LEU A 292 6.50 -16.65 -6.46
C LEU A 292 5.63 -15.67 -5.70
N LEU A 293 6.30 -14.69 -5.11
CA LEU A 293 5.69 -13.51 -4.52
C LEU A 293 6.25 -12.27 -5.23
N CYS A 294 5.36 -11.44 -5.77
CA CYS A 294 5.73 -10.15 -6.35
C CYS A 294 5.64 -9.05 -5.29
N VAL A 295 6.77 -8.43 -5.00
CA VAL A 295 6.95 -7.45 -3.92
C VAL A 295 7.21 -6.06 -4.51
N ALA A 296 6.39 -5.10 -4.11
CA ALA A 296 6.53 -3.67 -4.34
C ALA A 296 6.81 -2.94 -3.01
N GLY A 297 7.69 -1.95 -3.05
CA GLY A 297 8.08 -1.19 -1.88
C GLY A 297 8.76 0.13 -2.22
N ASP A 298 9.39 0.73 -1.22
CA ASP A 298 10.15 1.98 -1.36
C ASP A 298 11.52 1.73 -2.01
N HIS A 299 11.47 1.19 -3.23
CA HIS A 299 12.60 0.87 -4.07
C HIS A 299 12.17 0.91 -5.54
N GLU A 300 13.09 1.27 -6.43
CA GLU A 300 12.81 1.38 -7.87
C GLU A 300 12.58 0.02 -8.53
N ASP A 301 13.39 -0.98 -8.17
CA ASP A 301 13.20 -2.34 -8.65
C ASP A 301 12.15 -3.10 -7.83
N GLY A 302 11.29 -3.82 -8.53
CA GLY A 302 10.42 -4.83 -7.92
C GLY A 302 11.18 -6.13 -7.69
N ARG A 303 10.68 -6.98 -6.79
CA ARG A 303 11.30 -8.28 -6.50
C ARG A 303 10.28 -9.40 -6.71
N LEU A 304 10.69 -10.44 -7.42
CA LEU A 304 10.08 -11.75 -7.30
C LEU A 304 10.92 -12.58 -6.36
N VAL A 305 10.28 -13.09 -5.32
CA VAL A 305 10.91 -13.92 -4.30
C VAL A 305 10.17 -15.24 -4.20
N ASP A 306 10.91 -16.31 -3.92
CA ASP A 306 10.31 -17.59 -3.55
C ASP A 306 9.62 -17.45 -2.18
N VAL A 307 8.37 -17.88 -2.11
CA VAL A 307 7.51 -17.70 -0.93
C VAL A 307 7.98 -18.52 0.27
N ASP A 308 8.60 -19.69 0.05
CA ASP A 308 9.00 -20.58 1.12
C ASP A 308 10.33 -20.13 1.73
N THR A 309 11.29 -19.75 0.89
CA THR A 309 12.67 -19.42 1.28
C THR A 309 12.92 -17.93 1.44
N GLY A 310 12.07 -17.07 0.87
CA GLY A 310 12.26 -15.63 0.80
C GLY A 310 13.43 -15.20 -0.10
N LYS A 311 14.04 -16.13 -0.87
CA LYS A 311 15.17 -15.83 -1.74
C LYS A 311 14.69 -15.08 -2.98
N PRO A 312 15.41 -14.01 -3.41
CA PRO A 312 15.09 -13.33 -4.65
C PRO A 312 15.35 -14.25 -5.84
N GLU A 313 14.36 -14.39 -6.71
CA GLU A 313 14.47 -15.11 -7.97
C GLU A 313 14.68 -14.15 -9.14
N VAL A 314 13.95 -13.04 -9.16
CA VAL A 314 14.00 -12.08 -10.27
C VAL A 314 13.92 -10.65 -9.76
N ILE A 315 14.66 -9.77 -10.41
CA ILE A 315 14.59 -8.31 -10.20
C ILE A 315 13.79 -7.70 -11.34
N LEU A 316 12.66 -7.07 -11.03
CA LEU A 316 11.80 -6.38 -11.99
C LEU A 316 12.32 -4.96 -12.18
N ARG A 317 13.22 -4.80 -13.15
CA ARG A 317 13.88 -3.51 -13.42
C ARG A 317 13.04 -2.56 -14.26
N GLY A 318 13.37 -1.28 -14.12
CA GLY A 318 13.09 -0.24 -15.10
C GLY A 318 12.17 0.86 -14.60
N HIS A 319 11.39 0.60 -13.54
CA HIS A 319 10.81 1.68 -12.75
C HIS A 319 11.92 2.57 -12.17
N ILE A 320 11.62 3.83 -11.91
CA ILE A 320 12.61 4.84 -11.47
C ILE A 320 12.23 5.52 -10.14
N ARG A 321 11.16 5.05 -9.49
CA ARG A 321 10.68 5.54 -8.18
C ARG A 321 10.02 4.40 -7.39
N ASN A 322 9.39 4.69 -6.26
CA ASN A 322 8.79 3.71 -5.38
C ASN A 322 7.61 2.98 -6.02
N MET A 323 7.55 1.68 -5.78
CA MET A 323 6.47 0.81 -6.25
C MET A 323 5.40 0.67 -5.19
N PHE A 324 4.14 0.69 -5.62
CA PHE A 324 2.99 0.70 -4.72
C PHE A 324 2.02 -0.45 -4.96
N ALA A 325 1.94 -0.99 -6.16
CA ALA A 325 0.96 -2.01 -6.49
C ALA A 325 1.58 -3.14 -7.30
N THR A 326 1.09 -4.35 -7.05
CA THR A 326 1.41 -5.57 -7.80
C THR A 326 0.12 -6.31 -8.08
N ALA A 327 0.00 -6.90 -9.26
CA ALA A 327 -1.14 -7.73 -9.63
C ALA A 327 -0.69 -8.87 -10.54
N TRP A 328 -1.07 -10.10 -10.20
CA TRP A 328 -0.89 -11.25 -11.08
C TRP A 328 -2.09 -11.39 -11.99
N HIS A 329 -1.84 -11.77 -13.24
CA HIS A 329 -2.88 -12.32 -14.08
C HIS A 329 -3.34 -13.68 -13.50
N PRO A 330 -4.63 -14.05 -13.57
CA PRO A 330 -5.15 -15.26 -12.92
C PRO A 330 -4.51 -16.58 -13.36
N ASP A 331 -3.90 -16.63 -14.55
CA ASP A 331 -3.13 -17.80 -15.02
C ASP A 331 -1.71 -17.88 -14.42
N GLY A 332 -1.24 -16.82 -13.76
CA GLY A 332 0.09 -16.72 -13.15
C GLY A 332 1.23 -16.47 -14.13
N SER A 333 0.95 -16.14 -15.39
CA SER A 333 1.96 -15.95 -16.44
C SER A 333 2.40 -14.50 -16.61
N ILE A 334 1.58 -13.55 -16.15
CA ILE A 334 1.83 -12.11 -16.25
C ILE A 334 1.74 -11.44 -14.88
N ILE A 335 2.63 -10.47 -14.65
CA ILE A 335 2.57 -9.56 -13.50
C ILE A 335 2.47 -8.14 -14.02
N ALA A 336 1.62 -7.32 -13.40
CA ALA A 336 1.60 -5.88 -13.55
C ALA A 336 2.05 -5.17 -12.27
N THR A 337 2.76 -4.07 -12.42
CA THR A 337 3.29 -3.24 -11.34
C THR A 337 2.95 -1.77 -11.55
N GLY A 338 2.61 -1.07 -10.47
CA GLY A 338 2.29 0.36 -10.45
C GLY A 338 3.21 1.14 -9.52
N ASN A 339 3.57 2.37 -9.93
CA ASN A 339 4.68 3.13 -9.37
C ASN A 339 4.38 4.64 -9.29
N GLU A 340 5.15 5.35 -8.47
CA GLU A 340 5.19 6.82 -8.39
C GLU A 340 5.73 7.52 -9.66
N ASP A 341 6.40 6.80 -10.56
CA ASP A 341 6.92 7.31 -11.83
C ASP A 341 5.83 7.55 -12.89
N ASN A 342 4.56 7.46 -12.50
CA ASN A 342 3.38 7.56 -13.35
C ASN A 342 3.32 6.51 -14.47
N THR A 343 4.04 5.39 -14.33
CA THR A 343 3.98 4.27 -15.27
C THR A 343 3.43 3.01 -14.62
N CYS A 344 2.79 2.19 -15.46
CA CYS A 344 2.49 0.80 -15.14
C CYS A 344 3.35 -0.08 -16.03
N ARG A 345 3.95 -1.12 -15.45
CA ARG A 345 4.77 -2.08 -16.19
C ARG A 345 4.21 -3.46 -16.05
N TRP A 346 4.47 -4.30 -17.03
CA TRP A 346 4.12 -5.71 -16.93
C TRP A 346 5.21 -6.57 -17.55
N VAL A 347 5.30 -7.80 -17.07
CA VAL A 347 6.20 -8.83 -17.57
C VAL A 347 5.40 -10.11 -17.81
N SER A 348 5.62 -10.75 -18.96
CA SER A 348 5.10 -12.08 -19.28
C SER A 348 6.18 -13.14 -19.13
N ASN A 349 5.76 -14.42 -19.09
CA ASN A 349 6.63 -15.59 -19.04
C ASN A 349 7.58 -15.57 -17.84
N VAL A 350 6.98 -15.46 -16.65
CA VAL A 350 7.74 -15.54 -15.39
C VAL A 350 8.43 -16.91 -15.20
N SER A 351 8.11 -17.91 -16.03
CA SER A 351 8.84 -19.17 -16.14
C SER A 351 9.99 -19.09 -17.16
N SER A 352 11.23 -19.09 -16.65
CA SER A 352 12.52 -19.30 -17.34
C SER A 352 12.92 -18.28 -18.43
N GLU A 353 13.98 -17.54 -18.12
CA GLU A 353 14.80 -16.70 -18.99
C GLU A 353 14.14 -15.47 -19.64
N LEU A 354 14.67 -14.29 -19.27
CA LEU A 354 14.48 -12.97 -19.88
C LEU A 354 13.03 -12.43 -19.90
N GLY A 355 12.72 -11.62 -18.88
CA GLY A 355 11.55 -10.75 -18.87
C GLY A 355 11.64 -9.68 -19.95
N VAL A 356 10.69 -9.70 -20.90
CA VAL A 356 10.49 -8.62 -21.86
C VAL A 356 9.78 -7.46 -21.15
N SER A 357 10.42 -6.29 -21.12
CA SER A 357 9.81 -5.05 -20.64
C SER A 357 8.97 -4.43 -21.75
N LEU A 358 7.65 -4.41 -21.60
CA LEU A 358 6.77 -3.57 -22.42
C LEU A 358 6.29 -2.38 -21.60
N ARG A 359 6.58 -1.18 -22.13
CA ARG A 359 6.29 0.11 -21.51
C ARG A 359 4.82 0.45 -21.74
N CYS A 360 4.02 0.53 -20.69
CA CYS A 360 2.71 1.18 -20.76
C CYS A 360 2.83 2.55 -20.08
N SER A 361 2.97 3.60 -20.88
CA SER A 361 2.71 4.97 -20.45
C SER A 361 1.19 5.13 -20.38
N VAL A 362 0.64 5.14 -19.17
CA VAL A 362 -0.74 5.60 -18.96
C VAL A 362 -0.68 7.13 -19.04
N CYS A 363 -1.38 7.70 -20.02
CA CYS A 363 -1.45 9.14 -20.28
C CYS A 363 -2.37 9.87 -19.31
#